data_AF-A0A7W9UZB4-F1
#
_entry.id   AF-A0A7W9UZB4-F1
#
_cell.length_a   1.000
_cell.length_b   1.000
_cell.length_c   1.000
_cell.angle_alpha   90.00
_cell.angle_beta   90.00
_cell.angle_gamma   90.00
#
_symmetry.space_group_name_H-M   'P 1'
#
loop_
_entity.id
_entity.type
_entity.pdbx_description
1 polymer ?
#
loop_
_entity_poly.entity_id
_entity_poly.type
_entity_poly.pdbx_seq_one_letter_code
_entity_poly.pdbx_strand_id
1 'polypeptide(L)'
;MAQQETDQQVNEESSLPEAEDGFVIDTQDCEEREQAHRERGTARPITVVGNPVLHKECQDVTVFDDELAALIDDMFASQRAAEGVGLAANQIGVDRKVFVYDCLDDEGARHVGAICNPVLIDLPAERRNLDDSNEGCLSVPTAYASMPRPDYAEVRGQDAQGKPIKVKGTGYFARCLQHETDHLHGYLYIDRLSSRDRKDALRQMEEGTPRYETVPND
;
A
#
# COMPACT_ATOMS: atom_id res chain seq x y z
N MET A 1 -21.13 -35.62 33.96
CA MET A 1 -19.89 -34.89 34.29
C MET A 1 -19.24 -34.56 32.97
N ALA A 2 -19.40 -33.33 32.51
CA ALA A 2 -18.84 -32.83 31.26
C ALA A 2 -17.69 -31.89 31.63
N GLN A 3 -16.50 -32.20 31.13
CA GLN A 3 -15.32 -31.33 31.10
C GLN A 3 -14.97 -31.29 29.61
N GLN A 4 -15.33 -30.22 28.89
CA GLN A 4 -14.50 -29.02 28.68
C GLN A 4 -13.12 -29.36 28.11
N GLU A 5 -13.07 -29.52 26.79
CA GLU A 5 -11.88 -29.25 25.97
C GLU A 5 -12.37 -28.52 24.72
N THR A 6 -12.39 -27.19 24.78
CA THR A 6 -12.55 -26.31 23.62
C THR A 6 -11.70 -25.08 23.84
N ASP A 7 -11.02 -24.68 22.76
CA ASP A 7 -10.32 -23.42 22.51
C ASP A 7 -8.95 -23.20 23.16
N GLN A 8 -7.96 -23.86 22.57
CA GLN A 8 -6.61 -23.31 22.40
C GLN A 8 -6.16 -23.52 20.96
N GLN A 9 -6.70 -22.73 20.03
CA GLN A 9 -6.18 -22.61 18.67
C GLN A 9 -6.61 -21.26 18.08
N VAL A 10 -6.11 -20.17 18.66
CA VAL A 10 -6.24 -18.83 18.09
C VAL A 10 -4.89 -18.14 18.24
N ASN A 11 -4.31 -17.77 17.08
CA ASN A 11 -3.29 -16.74 16.85
C ASN A 11 -1.81 -17.03 17.21
N GLU A 12 -1.17 -17.94 16.48
CA GLU A 12 0.31 -17.92 16.30
C GLU A 12 0.77 -17.65 14.86
N GLU A 13 -0.13 -17.57 13.86
CA GLU A 13 0.24 -17.60 12.42
C GLU A 13 0.21 -16.25 11.68
N SER A 14 0.15 -15.10 12.36
CA SER A 14 -0.08 -13.82 11.64
C SER A 14 1.17 -12.99 11.30
N SER A 15 2.33 -13.26 11.89
CA SER A 15 3.54 -12.49 11.56
C SER A 15 4.29 -13.17 10.42
N LEU A 16 4.59 -12.42 9.35
CA LEU A 16 5.43 -12.91 8.26
C LEU A 16 6.77 -13.47 8.79
N PRO A 17 7.30 -14.54 8.18
CA PRO A 17 8.61 -15.04 8.55
C PRO A 17 9.66 -13.96 8.32
N GLU A 18 10.72 -13.96 9.12
CA GLU A 18 11.82 -12.99 9.00
C GLU A 18 13.09 -13.68 8.48
N ALA A 19 13.79 -13.01 7.56
CA ALA A 19 15.13 -13.39 7.14
C ALA A 19 16.17 -13.06 8.23
N GLU A 20 17.40 -13.58 8.10
CA GLU A 20 18.47 -13.38 9.08
C GLU A 20 18.83 -11.90 9.31
N ASP A 21 18.61 -11.03 8.33
CA ASP A 21 18.83 -9.58 8.41
C ASP A 21 17.62 -8.81 8.98
N GLY A 22 16.58 -9.54 9.40
CA GLY A 22 15.37 -9.05 10.06
C GLY A 22 14.38 -8.38 9.12
N PHE A 23 14.50 -8.57 7.81
CA PHE A 23 13.45 -8.21 6.85
C PHE A 23 12.41 -9.32 6.79
N VAL A 24 11.14 -8.95 6.65
CA VAL A 24 10.09 -9.95 6.44
C VAL A 24 10.25 -10.62 5.08
N ILE A 25 9.89 -11.89 5.02
CA ILE A 25 9.79 -12.69 3.81
C ILE A 25 8.33 -12.60 3.37
N ASP A 26 8.04 -11.58 2.58
CA ASP A 26 6.71 -11.28 2.04
C ASP A 26 6.46 -11.91 0.67
N THR A 27 7.36 -12.80 0.22
CA THR A 27 7.33 -13.50 -1.08
C THR A 27 6.84 -14.94 -1.01
N GLN A 28 6.52 -15.43 0.19
CA GLN A 28 5.99 -16.78 0.41
C GLN A 28 4.46 -16.75 0.51
N ASP A 29 3.83 -17.80 -0.02
CA ASP A 29 2.38 -18.06 0.06
C ASP A 29 1.50 -16.87 -0.36
N CYS A 30 2.01 -16.05 -1.30
CA CYS A 30 1.42 -14.77 -1.68
C CYS A 30 -0.02 -14.88 -2.17
N GLU A 31 -0.31 -15.87 -3.01
CA GLU A 31 -1.68 -16.12 -3.51
C GLU A 31 -2.62 -16.46 -2.37
N GLU A 32 -2.22 -17.36 -1.47
CA GLU A 32 -3.06 -17.82 -0.35
C GLU A 32 -3.32 -16.67 0.63
N ARG A 33 -2.30 -15.88 0.95
CA ARG A 33 -2.43 -14.72 1.85
C ARG A 33 -3.31 -13.62 1.26
N GLU A 34 -3.10 -13.23 0.00
CA GLU A 34 -3.95 -12.25 -0.68
C GLU A 34 -5.40 -12.74 -0.76
N GLN A 35 -5.60 -13.99 -1.19
CA GLN A 35 -6.93 -14.58 -1.33
C GLN A 35 -7.68 -14.59 0.00
N ALA A 36 -7.01 -14.94 1.10
CA ALA A 36 -7.62 -14.98 2.41
C ALA A 36 -8.14 -13.59 2.86
N HIS A 37 -7.36 -12.53 2.63
CA HIS A 37 -7.81 -11.16 2.89
C HIS A 37 -8.99 -10.76 2.00
N ARG A 38 -8.86 -11.02 0.69
CA ARG A 38 -9.87 -10.68 -0.32
C ARG A 38 -11.22 -11.36 -0.07
N GLU A 39 -11.23 -12.60 0.42
CA GLU A 39 -12.47 -13.33 0.69
C GLU A 39 -13.21 -12.82 1.93
N ARG A 40 -12.50 -12.21 2.88
CA ARG A 40 -13.10 -11.60 4.07
C ARG A 40 -13.51 -10.14 3.85
N GLY A 41 -12.79 -9.42 2.98
CA GLY A 41 -12.97 -8.00 2.74
C GLY A 41 -14.14 -7.65 1.81
N THR A 42 -14.57 -6.40 1.87
CA THR A 42 -15.53 -5.79 0.94
C THR A 42 -14.84 -4.67 0.17
N ALA A 43 -14.86 -4.73 -1.16
CA ALA A 43 -14.27 -3.68 -1.99
C ALA A 43 -14.98 -2.33 -1.78
N ARG A 44 -14.19 -1.27 -1.66
CA ARG A 44 -14.64 0.11 -1.43
C ARG A 44 -14.23 1.01 -2.60
N PRO A 45 -15.03 2.05 -2.91
CA PRO A 45 -14.67 3.00 -3.95
C PRO A 45 -13.37 3.76 -3.65
N ILE A 46 -12.64 4.10 -4.71
CA ILE A 46 -11.38 4.83 -4.59
C ILE A 46 -11.63 6.35 -4.55
N THR A 47 -11.12 7.03 -3.53
CA THR A 47 -11.08 8.50 -3.48
C THR A 47 -10.09 9.03 -4.50
N VAL A 48 -10.48 10.08 -5.23
CA VAL A 48 -9.66 10.69 -6.27
C VAL A 48 -9.08 12.04 -5.85
N VAL A 49 -8.01 12.46 -6.52
CA VAL A 49 -7.34 13.76 -6.34
C VAL A 49 -8.35 14.90 -6.24
N GLY A 50 -8.15 15.79 -5.27
CA GLY A 50 -9.11 16.83 -4.88
C GLY A 50 -9.85 16.50 -3.58
N ASN A 51 -9.99 15.22 -3.22
CA ASN A 51 -10.54 14.84 -1.94
C ASN A 51 -9.58 15.23 -0.79
N PRO A 52 -10.04 15.96 0.26
CA PRO A 52 -9.17 16.42 1.34
C PRO A 52 -8.43 15.32 2.11
N VAL A 53 -8.95 14.08 2.13
CA VAL A 53 -8.30 12.96 2.84
C VAL A 53 -6.95 12.57 2.22
N LEU A 54 -6.75 12.85 0.93
CA LEU A 54 -5.51 12.55 0.20
C LEU A 54 -4.41 13.59 0.40
N HIS A 55 -4.75 14.75 0.99
CA HIS A 55 -3.87 15.93 1.06
C HIS A 55 -3.51 16.32 2.49
N LYS A 56 -3.62 15.38 3.43
CA LYS A 56 -3.16 15.52 4.81
C LYS A 56 -2.46 14.24 5.25
N GLU A 57 -1.53 14.38 6.20
CA GLU A 57 -0.93 13.24 6.87
C GLU A 57 -2.00 12.45 7.64
N CYS A 58 -1.97 11.13 7.46
CA CYS A 58 -2.92 10.23 8.09
C CYS A 58 -2.64 10.08 9.59
N GLN A 59 -3.65 9.70 10.37
CA GLN A 59 -3.44 9.38 11.79
C GLN A 59 -2.67 8.07 11.98
N ASP A 60 -1.77 8.05 12.96
CA ASP A 60 -1.05 6.83 13.34
C ASP A 60 -2.05 5.73 13.79
N VAL A 61 -1.74 4.48 13.43
CA VAL A 61 -2.40 3.31 13.98
C VAL A 61 -1.90 3.09 15.40
N THR A 62 -2.79 3.13 16.39
CA THR A 62 -2.44 2.98 17.81
C THR A 62 -3.13 1.80 18.48
N VAL A 63 -4.11 1.20 17.80
CA VAL A 63 -4.88 0.04 18.25
C VAL A 63 -4.81 -1.00 17.14
N PHE A 64 -4.43 -2.23 17.49
CA PHE A 64 -4.22 -3.36 16.59
C PHE A 64 -5.23 -4.44 16.95
N ASP A 65 -6.46 -4.25 16.47
CA ASP A 65 -7.62 -5.07 16.80
C ASP A 65 -8.35 -5.55 15.54
N ASP A 66 -9.51 -6.17 15.73
CA ASP A 66 -10.32 -6.71 14.64
C ASP A 66 -10.83 -5.62 13.68
N GLU A 67 -10.94 -4.36 14.10
CA GLU A 67 -11.31 -3.25 13.22
C GLU A 67 -10.19 -2.93 12.23
N LEU A 68 -8.94 -2.91 12.71
CA LEU A 68 -7.76 -2.80 11.84
C LEU A 68 -7.65 -4.00 10.89
N ALA A 69 -7.89 -5.21 11.38
CA ALA A 69 -7.85 -6.42 10.55
C ALA A 69 -8.91 -6.36 9.42
N ALA A 70 -10.14 -5.97 9.75
CA ALA A 70 -11.21 -5.79 8.77
C ALA A 70 -10.90 -4.67 7.75
N LEU A 71 -10.27 -3.58 8.20
CA LEU A 71 -9.79 -2.52 7.29
C LEU A 71 -8.77 -3.07 6.28
N ILE A 72 -7.79 -3.85 6.74
CA ILE A 72 -6.79 -4.45 5.85
C ILE A 72 -7.44 -5.42 4.86
N ASP A 73 -8.42 -6.21 5.29
CA ASP A 73 -9.21 -7.08 4.41
C ASP A 73 -9.94 -6.27 3.31
N ASP A 74 -10.64 -5.19 3.69
CA ASP A 74 -11.29 -4.26 2.74
C ASP A 74 -10.29 -3.64 1.76
N MET A 75 -9.09 -3.29 2.23
CA MET A 75 -8.04 -2.70 1.40
C MET A 75 -7.54 -3.68 0.34
N PHE A 76 -7.30 -4.95 0.69
CA PHE A 76 -6.95 -5.98 -0.30
C PHE A 76 -8.08 -6.22 -1.31
N ALA A 77 -9.33 -6.30 -0.85
CA ALA A 77 -10.49 -6.45 -1.74
C ALA A 77 -10.61 -5.26 -2.72
N SER A 78 -10.39 -4.04 -2.23
CA SER A 78 -10.43 -2.81 -3.02
C SER A 78 -9.28 -2.73 -4.02
N GLN A 79 -8.06 -3.04 -3.57
CA GLN A 79 -6.86 -3.06 -4.41
C GLN A 79 -7.05 -4.03 -5.58
N ARG A 80 -7.55 -5.25 -5.30
CA ARG A 80 -7.81 -6.25 -6.33
C ARG A 80 -8.91 -5.80 -7.31
N ALA A 81 -10.01 -5.26 -6.80
CA ALA A 81 -11.11 -4.77 -7.64
C ALA A 81 -10.68 -3.64 -8.58
N ALA A 82 -9.69 -2.84 -8.15
CA ALA A 82 -9.11 -1.75 -8.94
C ALA A 82 -7.92 -2.16 -9.82
N GLU A 83 -7.52 -3.45 -9.79
CA GLU A 83 -6.32 -3.97 -10.47
C GLU A 83 -5.03 -3.20 -10.09
N GLY A 84 -4.93 -2.77 -8.83
CA GLY A 84 -3.77 -2.07 -8.27
C GLY A 84 -2.72 -3.02 -7.68
N VAL A 85 -1.51 -2.50 -7.46
CA VAL A 85 -0.39 -3.22 -6.84
C VAL A 85 -0.08 -2.79 -5.40
N GLY A 86 -0.64 -1.64 -5.01
CA GLY A 86 -0.59 -1.08 -3.67
C GLY A 86 -1.85 -0.25 -3.43
N LEU A 87 -2.21 -0.10 -2.15
CA LEU A 87 -3.32 0.74 -1.74
C LEU A 87 -3.13 1.26 -0.31
N ALA A 88 -3.10 2.59 -0.16
CA ALA A 88 -3.10 3.28 1.13
C ALA A 88 -4.53 3.50 1.65
N ALA A 89 -4.73 3.45 2.97
CA ALA A 89 -6.07 3.52 3.57
C ALA A 89 -6.84 4.81 3.24
N ASN A 90 -6.14 5.94 3.07
CA ASN A 90 -6.78 7.20 2.69
C ASN A 90 -7.36 7.15 1.26
N GLN A 91 -6.86 6.26 0.39
CA GLN A 91 -7.43 6.06 -0.94
C GLN A 91 -8.81 5.40 -0.93
N ILE A 92 -9.22 4.80 0.20
CA ILE A 92 -10.60 4.34 0.42
C ILE A 92 -11.32 5.21 1.47
N GLY A 93 -10.80 6.41 1.72
CA GLY A 93 -11.39 7.41 2.61
C GLY A 93 -11.10 7.22 4.10
N VAL A 94 -10.15 6.36 4.47
CA VAL A 94 -9.81 6.08 5.88
C VAL A 94 -8.53 6.81 6.29
N ASP A 95 -8.65 7.70 7.28
CA ASP A 95 -7.54 8.48 7.84
C ASP A 95 -6.70 7.65 8.83
N ARG A 96 -5.95 6.67 8.32
CA ARG A 96 -5.05 5.79 9.10
C ARG A 96 -3.77 5.48 8.32
N LYS A 97 -2.62 5.49 9.01
CA LYS A 97 -1.32 5.12 8.44
C LYS A 97 -1.18 3.61 8.27
N VAL A 98 -1.87 3.05 7.30
CA VAL A 98 -1.70 1.67 6.86
C VAL A 98 -1.83 1.61 5.35
N PHE A 99 -0.97 0.82 4.71
CA PHE A 99 -1.12 0.44 3.31
C PHE A 99 -0.97 -1.07 3.14
N VAL A 100 -1.57 -1.60 2.08
CA VAL A 100 -1.41 -2.98 1.62
C VAL A 100 -0.69 -2.99 0.28
N TYR A 101 -0.10 -4.13 -0.06
CA TYR A 101 0.53 -4.35 -1.35
C TYR A 101 0.36 -5.79 -1.82
N ASP A 102 0.18 -5.95 -3.13
CA ASP A 102 0.35 -7.20 -3.90
C ASP A 102 1.05 -6.84 -5.21
N CYS A 103 2.37 -6.89 -5.20
CA CYS A 103 3.21 -6.27 -6.21
C CYS A 103 4.31 -7.22 -6.67
N LEU A 104 4.52 -7.31 -7.98
CA LEU A 104 5.69 -7.98 -8.54
C LEU A 104 6.89 -7.05 -8.50
N ASP A 105 8.08 -7.56 -8.17
CA ASP A 105 9.33 -6.85 -8.45
C ASP A 105 9.75 -7.04 -9.94
N ASP A 106 10.86 -6.40 -10.32
CA ASP A 106 11.38 -6.46 -11.69
C ASP A 106 11.95 -7.84 -12.03
N GLU A 107 12.29 -8.65 -11.03
CA GLU A 107 12.72 -10.04 -11.14
C GLU A 107 11.55 -11.03 -11.23
N GLY A 108 10.31 -10.57 -11.03
CA GLY A 108 9.08 -11.36 -11.08
C GLY A 108 8.73 -12.07 -9.77
N ALA A 109 9.38 -11.76 -8.66
CA ALA A 109 8.95 -12.18 -7.33
C ALA A 109 7.72 -11.37 -6.91
N ARG A 110 6.69 -12.06 -6.41
CA ARG A 110 5.47 -11.42 -5.92
C ARG A 110 5.61 -11.14 -4.44
N HIS A 111 5.39 -9.90 -4.05
CA HIS A 111 5.40 -9.42 -2.67
C HIS A 111 3.97 -9.12 -2.23
N VAL A 112 3.53 -9.69 -1.12
CA VAL A 112 2.20 -9.44 -0.55
C VAL A 112 2.34 -9.08 0.93
N GLY A 113 1.68 -8.03 1.39
CA GLY A 113 1.72 -7.66 2.81
C GLY A 113 0.97 -6.38 3.14
N ALA A 114 1.01 -6.02 4.43
CA ALA A 114 0.45 -4.80 4.97
C ALA A 114 1.44 -4.16 5.94
N ILE A 115 1.55 -2.83 5.93
CA ILE A 115 2.44 -2.09 6.84
C ILE A 115 1.66 -0.98 7.51
N CYS A 116 1.61 -1.03 8.84
CA CYS A 116 1.11 0.05 9.69
C CYS A 116 2.25 0.98 10.08
N ASN A 117 1.94 2.28 10.22
CA ASN A 117 2.86 3.34 10.61
C ASN A 117 4.19 3.31 9.84
N PRO A 118 4.17 3.22 8.49
CA PRO A 118 5.39 3.08 7.70
C PRO A 118 6.28 4.32 7.79
N VAL A 119 7.58 4.07 7.84
CA VAL A 119 8.64 5.07 7.77
C VAL A 119 9.62 4.63 6.69
N LEU A 120 9.68 5.40 5.60
CA LEU A 120 10.67 5.21 4.55
C LEU A 120 12.06 5.61 5.07
N ILE A 121 13.04 4.73 4.89
CA ILE A 121 14.41 4.96 5.32
C ILE A 121 15.19 5.65 4.22
N ASP A 122 15.71 6.84 4.52
CA ASP A 122 16.51 7.62 3.60
C ASP A 122 17.86 6.94 3.31
N LEU A 123 18.12 6.73 2.02
CA LEU A 123 19.43 6.29 1.55
C LEU A 123 20.41 7.48 1.46
N PRO A 124 21.71 7.27 1.77
CA PRO A 124 22.75 8.23 1.44
C PRO A 124 22.73 8.59 -0.05
N ALA A 125 22.95 9.87 -0.38
CA ALA A 125 22.83 10.37 -1.76
C ALA A 125 23.69 9.59 -2.77
N GLU A 126 24.92 9.22 -2.40
CA GLU A 126 25.82 8.41 -3.23
C GLU A 126 25.35 6.98 -3.54
N ARG A 127 24.32 6.49 -2.83
CA ARG A 127 23.74 5.16 -3.03
C ARG A 127 22.37 5.21 -3.70
N ARG A 128 21.86 6.41 -4.02
CA ARG A 128 20.56 6.59 -4.67
C ARG A 128 20.75 6.55 -6.18
N ASN A 129 20.41 5.42 -6.80
CA ASN A 129 20.16 5.38 -8.22
C ASN A 129 18.69 5.72 -8.46
N LEU A 130 18.41 6.54 -9.48
CA LEU A 130 17.05 6.93 -9.82
C LEU A 130 16.56 6.12 -11.02
N ASP A 131 15.40 5.50 -10.86
CA ASP A 131 14.59 4.91 -11.93
C ASP A 131 13.50 5.91 -12.34
N ASP A 132 13.46 6.26 -13.63
CA ASP A 132 12.53 7.23 -14.23
C ASP A 132 11.32 6.58 -14.90
N SER A 133 11.05 5.30 -14.63
CA SER A 133 9.86 4.57 -15.08
C SER A 133 8.56 5.33 -14.80
N ASN A 134 7.55 5.03 -15.62
CA ASN A 134 6.24 5.64 -15.48
C ASN A 134 5.57 5.19 -14.18
N GLU A 135 4.91 6.14 -13.52
CA GLU A 135 4.11 5.93 -12.32
C GLU A 135 2.67 6.36 -12.58
N GLY A 136 1.73 5.60 -12.04
CA GLY A 136 0.30 5.91 -12.03
C GLY A 136 -0.25 5.75 -10.62
N CYS A 137 -1.50 6.13 -10.40
CA CYS A 137 -2.14 6.09 -9.09
C CYS A 137 -3.63 5.81 -9.23
N LEU A 138 -4.20 4.97 -8.37
CA LEU A 138 -5.64 4.72 -8.36
C LEU A 138 -6.46 5.99 -8.03
N SER A 139 -5.86 6.92 -7.29
CA SER A 139 -6.48 8.22 -6.97
C SER A 139 -6.29 9.27 -8.06
N VAL A 140 -5.51 8.99 -9.11
CA VAL A 140 -5.40 9.81 -10.32
C VAL A 140 -5.64 8.90 -11.53
N PRO A 141 -6.89 8.40 -11.69
CA PRO A 141 -7.19 7.35 -12.66
C PRO A 141 -6.74 7.75 -14.07
N THR A 142 -6.40 6.72 -14.87
CA THR A 142 -5.97 6.80 -16.28
C THR A 142 -4.69 7.58 -16.58
N ALA A 143 -4.15 8.33 -15.62
CA ALA A 143 -2.95 9.13 -15.81
C ALA A 143 -1.67 8.34 -15.48
N TYR A 144 -0.65 8.52 -16.32
CA TYR A 144 0.70 8.03 -16.09
C TYR A 144 1.72 9.12 -16.45
N ALA A 145 2.80 9.21 -15.68
CA ALA A 145 3.92 10.10 -16.01
C ALA A 145 5.24 9.49 -15.53
N SER A 146 6.34 9.82 -16.22
CA SER A 146 7.69 9.49 -15.77
C SER A 146 7.96 10.15 -14.43
N MET A 147 8.40 9.36 -13.44
CA MET A 147 8.62 9.83 -12.08
C MET A 147 9.92 9.24 -11.52
N PRO A 148 10.99 10.04 -11.37
CA PRO A 148 12.22 9.56 -10.76
C PRO A 148 12.02 9.12 -9.30
N ARG A 149 12.28 7.84 -9.00
CA ARG A 149 12.29 7.27 -7.65
C ARG A 149 13.63 6.55 -7.42
N PRO A 150 14.17 6.54 -6.19
CA PRO A 150 15.14 5.54 -5.79
C PRO A 150 14.73 4.12 -6.23
N ASP A 151 15.65 3.40 -6.88
CA ASP A 151 15.47 2.02 -7.34
C ASP A 151 15.49 0.98 -6.20
N TYR A 152 15.75 1.43 -4.98
CA TYR A 152 15.71 0.64 -3.75
C TYR A 152 14.95 1.42 -2.68
N ALA A 153 14.15 0.70 -1.89
CA ALA A 153 13.47 1.25 -0.71
C ALA A 153 13.59 0.29 0.48
N GLU A 154 13.76 0.85 1.67
CA GLU A 154 13.56 0.17 2.95
C GLU A 154 12.45 0.92 3.70
N VAL A 155 11.44 0.21 4.16
CA VAL A 155 10.34 0.73 4.98
C VAL A 155 10.33 -0.02 6.31
N ARG A 156 10.24 0.74 7.41
CA ARG A 156 10.00 0.19 8.75
C ARG A 156 8.60 0.51 9.19
N GLY A 157 7.98 -0.38 9.93
CA GLY A 157 6.63 -0.15 10.46
C GLY A 157 6.24 -1.22 11.44
N GLN A 158 4.94 -1.49 11.51
CA GLN A 158 4.36 -2.60 12.27
C GLN A 158 3.48 -3.47 11.37
N ASP A 159 3.36 -4.75 11.68
CA ASP A 159 2.37 -5.62 11.07
C ASP A 159 0.96 -5.36 11.63
N ALA A 160 -0.02 -6.16 11.20
CA ALA A 160 -1.42 -6.05 11.63
C ALA A 160 -1.63 -6.34 13.14
N GLN A 161 -0.62 -6.88 13.83
CA GLN A 161 -0.64 -7.17 15.27
C GLN A 161 0.19 -6.16 16.08
N GLY A 162 0.79 -5.18 15.42
CA GLY A 162 1.62 -4.17 16.07
C GLY A 162 3.08 -4.62 16.29
N LYS A 163 3.49 -5.77 15.76
CA LYS A 163 4.88 -6.22 15.86
C LYS A 163 5.75 -5.43 14.86
N PRO A 164 6.94 -4.94 15.27
CA PRO A 164 7.84 -4.23 14.36
C PRO A 164 8.26 -5.11 13.17
N ILE A 165 8.20 -4.54 11.97
CA ILE A 165 8.63 -5.19 10.73
C ILE A 165 9.52 -4.26 9.89
N LYS A 166 10.32 -4.87 9.02
CA LYS A 166 11.11 -4.19 8.00
C LYS A 166 10.84 -4.84 6.65
N VAL A 167 10.51 -4.04 5.65
CA VAL A 167 10.30 -4.46 4.26
C VAL A 167 11.32 -3.75 3.39
N LYS A 168 11.89 -4.45 2.41
CA LYS A 168 12.74 -3.84 1.39
C LYS A 168 12.37 -4.38 0.03
N GLY A 169 12.65 -3.58 -0.99
CA GLY A 169 12.45 -3.97 -2.37
C GLY A 169 13.37 -3.19 -3.30
N THR A 170 13.43 -3.65 -4.54
CA THR A 170 14.06 -2.99 -5.67
C THR A 170 13.04 -2.71 -6.76
N GLY A 171 13.41 -1.89 -7.74
CA GLY A 171 12.64 -1.70 -8.98
C GLY A 171 11.19 -1.26 -8.75
N TYR A 172 10.26 -1.92 -9.43
CA TYR A 172 8.83 -1.62 -9.32
C TYR A 172 8.27 -1.77 -7.90
N PHE A 173 8.72 -2.76 -7.12
CA PHE A 173 8.29 -2.91 -5.73
C PHE A 173 8.84 -1.80 -4.83
N ALA A 174 10.10 -1.36 -5.04
CA ALA A 174 10.64 -0.19 -4.34
C ALA A 174 9.81 1.07 -4.61
N ARG A 175 9.38 1.28 -5.86
CA ARG A 175 8.48 2.39 -6.23
C ARG A 175 7.15 2.30 -5.52
N CYS A 176 6.54 1.12 -5.47
CA CYS A 176 5.29 0.87 -4.75
C CYS A 176 5.41 1.27 -3.27
N LEU A 177 6.45 0.80 -2.56
CA LEU A 177 6.67 1.13 -1.15
C LEU A 177 6.77 2.65 -0.90
N GLN A 178 7.46 3.37 -1.79
CA GLN A 178 7.60 4.82 -1.70
C GLN A 178 6.30 5.55 -2.01
N HIS A 179 5.54 5.06 -3.00
CA HIS A 179 4.25 5.63 -3.40
C HIS A 179 3.21 5.52 -2.29
N GLU A 180 3.06 4.32 -1.72
CA GLU A 180 2.07 4.11 -0.65
C GLU A 180 2.44 4.85 0.63
N THR A 181 3.74 4.96 0.93
CA THR A 181 4.19 5.79 2.06
C THR A 181 3.86 7.27 1.83
N ASP A 182 4.10 7.80 0.62
CA ASP A 182 3.74 9.19 0.27
C ASP A 182 2.26 9.48 0.48
N HIS A 183 1.38 8.55 0.07
CA HIS A 183 -0.06 8.67 0.28
C HIS A 183 -0.41 8.89 1.74
N LEU A 184 0.17 8.11 2.65
CA LEU A 184 -0.09 8.22 4.09
C LEU A 184 0.45 9.51 4.71
N HIS A 185 1.39 10.19 4.05
CA HIS A 185 1.87 11.52 4.40
C HIS A 185 1.14 12.65 3.65
N GLY A 186 0.09 12.33 2.89
CA GLY A 186 -0.76 13.32 2.21
C GLY A 186 -0.20 13.83 0.89
N TYR A 187 0.67 13.04 0.24
CA TYR A 187 1.24 13.37 -1.07
C TYR A 187 0.76 12.40 -2.14
N LEU A 188 0.47 12.94 -3.32
CA LEU A 188 0.27 12.15 -4.55
C LEU A 188 1.53 12.24 -5.42
N TYR A 189 1.76 11.26 -6.30
CA TYR A 189 2.90 11.30 -7.22
C TYR A 189 2.90 12.57 -8.10
N ILE A 190 1.71 13.06 -8.46
CA ILE A 190 1.55 14.30 -9.25
C ILE A 190 2.04 15.56 -8.54
N ASP A 191 2.19 15.54 -7.21
CA ASP A 191 2.72 16.66 -6.43
C ASP A 191 4.26 16.75 -6.52
N ARG A 192 4.91 15.66 -6.98
CA ARG A 192 6.35 15.60 -7.26
C ARG A 192 6.70 15.93 -8.73
N LEU A 193 5.70 16.01 -9.60
CA LEU A 193 5.87 16.32 -11.02
C LEU A 193 6.14 17.80 -11.27
N SER A 194 6.72 18.12 -12.43
CA SER A 194 6.76 19.49 -12.93
C SER A 194 5.34 20.04 -13.13
N SER A 195 5.15 21.37 -13.07
CA SER A 195 3.82 21.98 -13.30
C SER A 195 3.22 21.60 -14.65
N ARG A 196 4.06 21.34 -15.66
CA ARG A 196 3.64 20.91 -16.99
C ARG A 196 3.11 19.47 -16.94
N ASP A 197 3.87 18.56 -16.35
CA ASP A 197 3.53 17.13 -16.35
C ASP A 197 2.36 16.85 -15.41
N ARG A 198 2.26 17.59 -14.29
CA ARG A 198 1.08 17.58 -13.42
C ARG A 198 -0.20 17.99 -14.17
N LYS A 199 -0.12 19.05 -14.98
CA LYS A 199 -1.26 19.49 -15.81
C LYS A 199 -1.62 18.44 -16.85
N ASP A 200 -0.63 17.78 -17.43
CA ASP A 200 -0.86 16.71 -18.40
C ASP A 200 -1.54 15.49 -17.76
N ALA A 201 -1.06 15.03 -16.60
CA ALA A 201 -1.67 13.94 -15.85
C ALA A 201 -3.14 14.22 -15.49
N LEU A 202 -3.45 15.42 -15.00
CA LEU A 202 -4.84 15.80 -14.69
C LEU A 202 -5.74 15.85 -15.92
N ARG A 203 -5.19 16.25 -17.08
CA ARG A 203 -5.92 16.18 -18.36
C ARG A 203 -6.18 14.74 -18.79
N GLN A 204 -5.18 13.85 -18.66
CA GLN A 204 -5.36 12.41 -18.95
C GLN A 204 -6.46 11.79 -18.09
N MET A 205 -6.55 12.20 -16.81
CA MET A 205 -7.62 11.78 -15.90
C MET A 205 -9.00 12.31 -16.32
N GLU A 206 -9.09 13.58 -16.72
CA GLU A 206 -10.35 14.20 -17.17
C GLU A 206 -10.88 13.57 -18.47
N GLU A 207 -9.98 13.22 -19.40
CA GLU A 207 -10.33 12.59 -20.67
C GLU A 207 -10.61 11.07 -20.54
N GLY A 208 -10.17 10.46 -19.45
CA GLY A 208 -10.28 9.03 -19.19
C GLY A 208 -11.51 8.62 -18.38
N THR A 209 -11.87 7.35 -18.47
CA THR A 209 -12.90 6.74 -17.62
C THR A 209 -12.25 5.72 -16.67
N PRO A 210 -12.42 5.87 -15.34
CA PRO A 210 -11.95 4.88 -14.38
C PRO A 210 -12.55 3.49 -14.65
N ARG A 211 -11.77 2.43 -14.41
CA ARG A 211 -12.21 1.02 -14.55
C ARG A 211 -12.87 0.46 -13.29
N TYR A 212 -12.86 1.22 -12.21
CA TYR A 212 -13.36 0.87 -10.88
C TYR A 212 -14.21 2.02 -10.34
N GLU A 213 -14.95 1.74 -9.28
CA GLU A 213 -15.79 2.75 -8.62
C GLU A 213 -14.92 3.81 -7.94
N THR A 214 -15.28 5.07 -8.12
CA THR A 214 -14.60 6.21 -7.50
C THR A 214 -15.55 7.02 -6.64
N VAL A 215 -15.02 7.66 -5.59
CA VAL A 215 -15.76 8.64 -4.79
C VAL A 215 -15.71 9.99 -5.53
N PRO A 216 -16.84 10.58 -5.94
CA PRO A 216 -16.86 11.92 -6.52
C PRO A 216 -16.32 12.95 -5.53
N ASN A 217 -15.63 13.96 -6.04
CA ASN A 217 -15.37 15.17 -5.24
C ASN A 217 -16.64 16.02 -5.21
N ASP A 218 -16.95 16.58 -4.04
CA ASP A 218 -18.02 17.57 -3.86
C ASP A 218 -17.70 18.92 -4.53
#